data_AF-A0A2S7UX36-F1
#
_entry.id   AF-A0A2S7UX36-F1
#
_cell.length_a   1.000
_cell.length_b   1.000
_cell.length_c   1.000
_cell.angle_alpha   90.00
_cell.angle_beta   90.00
_cell.angle_gamma   90.00
#
_symmetry.space_group_name_H-M   'P 1'
#
loop_
_entity.id
_entity.type
_entity.pdbx_description
1 polymer ?
#
loop_
_entity_poly.entity_id
_entity_poly.type
_entity_poly.pdbx_seq_one_letter_code
_entity_poly.pdbx_strand_id
1 'polypeptide(L)'
;MRIFNIGGRTHVQPRETMRCNRCGLEYLLEDTTCTHCKGMSNGEIIEKLHVPHSDQQDSNHKIGLWFLVIFIVIVVLMGFAF
;
A
#
# COMPACT_ATOMS: atom_id res chain seq x y z
N MET A 1 -14.57 -24.87 -30.22
CA MET A 1 -14.05 -23.61 -29.62
C MET A 1 -14.39 -23.60 -28.14
N ARG A 2 -13.38 -23.56 -27.27
CA ARG A 2 -13.55 -23.46 -25.81
C ARG A 2 -13.46 -21.98 -25.45
N ILE A 3 -14.55 -21.40 -24.94
CA ILE A 3 -14.58 -20.02 -24.46
C ILE A 3 -14.25 -20.07 -22.97
N PHE A 4 -13.25 -19.30 -22.57
CA PHE A 4 -12.72 -19.20 -21.22
C PHE A 4 -13.80 -18.74 -20.23
N ASN A 5 -13.97 -19.48 -19.13
CA ASN A 5 -14.81 -19.12 -18.01
C ASN A 5 -13.99 -18.22 -17.07
N ILE A 6 -14.02 -16.91 -17.31
CA ILE A 6 -13.34 -15.90 -16.49
C ILE A 6 -14.42 -15.23 -15.64
N GLY A 7 -14.45 -15.52 -14.35
CA GLY A 7 -15.36 -14.79 -13.46
C GLY A 7 -15.79 -15.51 -12.20
N GLY A 8 -14.92 -16.32 -11.57
CA GLY A 8 -15.13 -16.74 -10.20
C GLY A 8 -14.98 -15.53 -9.26
N ARG A 9 -16.06 -14.78 -9.03
CA ARG A 9 -16.15 -13.87 -7.88
C ARG A 9 -16.24 -14.75 -6.63
N THR A 10 -15.10 -14.99 -5.98
CA THR A 10 -15.11 -15.47 -4.61
C THR A 10 -15.72 -14.38 -3.74
N HIS A 11 -16.94 -14.61 -3.26
CA HIS A 11 -17.47 -13.89 -2.10
C HIS A 11 -16.54 -14.20 -0.92
N VAL A 12 -15.51 -13.38 -0.72
CA VAL A 12 -14.76 -13.36 0.52
C VAL A 12 -15.74 -12.84 1.57
N GLN A 13 -16.30 -13.73 2.39
CA GLN A 13 -17.04 -13.30 3.57
C GLN A 13 -16.14 -12.33 4.33
N PRO A 14 -16.59 -11.10 4.65
CA PRO A 14 -15.79 -10.15 5.39
C PRO A 14 -15.51 -10.79 6.75
N ARG A 15 -14.32 -11.37 6.90
CA ARG A 15 -13.86 -11.83 8.20
C ARG A 15 -13.73 -10.59 9.05
N GLU A 16 -14.34 -10.60 10.22
CA GLU A 16 -14.25 -9.47 11.15
C GLU A 16 -12.77 -9.24 11.48
N THR A 17 -12.26 -8.08 11.10
CA THR A 17 -10.91 -7.63 11.44
C THR A 17 -11.00 -6.57 12.53
N MET A 18 -10.02 -6.58 13.42
CA MET A 18 -9.85 -5.55 14.45
C MET A 18 -8.48 -4.90 14.32
N ARG A 19 -8.39 -3.63 14.73
CA ARG A 19 -7.13 -2.88 14.67
C ARG A 19 -6.32 -3.09 15.94
N CYS A 20 -5.03 -3.35 15.81
CA CYS A 20 -4.13 -3.53 16.95
C CYS A 20 -3.74 -2.20 17.60
N ASN A 21 -3.95 -2.08 18.91
CA ASN A 21 -3.54 -0.91 19.69
C ASN A 21 -2.02 -0.71 19.79
N ARG A 22 -1.19 -1.75 19.52
CA ARG A 22 0.27 -1.66 19.62
C ARG A 22 0.94 -1.28 18.30
N CYS A 23 0.58 -1.94 17.21
CA CYS A 23 1.22 -1.73 15.90
C CYS A 23 0.34 -1.02 14.87
N GLY A 24 -0.96 -0.82 15.13
CA GLY A 24 -1.87 -0.11 14.23
C GLY A 24 -2.36 -0.91 13.01
N LEU A 25 -1.88 -2.14 12.81
CA LEU A 25 -2.32 -3.07 11.76
C LEU A 25 -3.63 -3.76 12.11
N GLU A 26 -4.36 -4.17 11.07
CA GLU A 26 -5.56 -4.98 11.18
C GLU A 26 -5.20 -6.47 11.28
N TYR A 27 -5.89 -7.20 12.16
CA TYR A 27 -5.78 -8.64 12.29
C TYR A 27 -7.16 -9.26 12.49
N LEU A 28 -7.28 -10.56 12.25
CA LEU A 28 -8.55 -11.27 12.35
C LEU A 28 -9.02 -11.30 13.81
N LEU A 29 -10.31 -11.04 14.04
CA LEU A 29 -10.91 -11.13 15.39
C LEU A 29 -10.82 -12.56 15.95
N GLU A 30 -10.79 -13.57 15.07
CA GLU A 30 -10.53 -14.98 15.40
C GLU A 30 -9.17 -15.16 16.08
N ASP A 31 -8.18 -14.35 15.70
CA ASP A 31 -6.88 -14.32 16.33
C ASP A 31 -6.97 -13.47 17.61
N THR A 32 -7.23 -14.12 18.75
CA THR A 32 -7.23 -13.50 20.10
C THR A 32 -6.02 -12.60 20.42
N THR A 33 -4.93 -12.73 19.65
CA THR A 33 -3.71 -11.93 19.76
C THR A 33 -3.24 -11.46 18.40
N CYS A 34 -2.83 -10.20 18.27
CA CYS A 34 -2.27 -9.65 17.04
C CYS A 34 -1.10 -10.50 16.51
N THR A 35 -1.30 -11.13 15.36
CA THR A 35 -0.30 -11.99 14.69
C THR A 35 0.92 -11.23 14.19
N HIS A 36 0.81 -9.90 14.05
CA HIS A 36 1.90 -9.05 13.56
C HIS A 36 2.88 -8.60 14.65
N CYS A 37 2.43 -8.42 15.89
CA CYS A 37 3.26 -7.86 16.96
C CYS A 37 3.34 -8.72 18.23
N LYS A 38 2.70 -9.90 18.24
CA LYS A 38 2.78 -10.84 19.36
C LYS A 38 4.23 -11.27 19.56
N GLY A 39 4.73 -11.10 20.79
CA GLY A 39 6.11 -11.45 21.14
C GLY A 39 7.16 -10.38 20.82
N MET A 40 6.78 -9.27 20.18
CA MET A 40 7.70 -8.16 19.89
C MET A 40 7.64 -7.07 20.98
N SER A 41 8.81 -6.51 21.28
CA SER A 41 8.94 -5.31 22.12
C SER A 41 8.47 -4.06 21.35
N ASN A 42 8.13 -2.98 22.05
CA ASN A 42 7.68 -1.74 21.39
C ASN A 42 8.74 -1.15 20.46
N GLY A 43 10.03 -1.32 20.78
CA GLY A 43 11.14 -0.86 19.92
C GLY A 43 11.20 -1.63 18.60
N GLU A 44 11.03 -2.96 18.64
CA GLU A 44 11.05 -3.81 17.45
C GLU A 44 9.88 -3.56 16.50
N ILE A 45 8.72 -3.19 17.04
CA ILE A 45 7.53 -2.84 16.26
C ILE A 45 7.79 -1.55 15.46
N ILE A 46 8.45 -0.57 16.05
CA ILE A 46 8.73 0.70 15.38
C ILE A 46 9.73 0.48 14.24
N GLU A 47 10.81 -0.24 14.52
CA GLU A 47 11.89 -0.48 13.55
C GLU A 47 11.44 -1.34 12.37
N LYS A 48 10.72 -2.45 12.62
CA LYS A 48 10.35 -3.40 11.56
C LYS A 48 9.08 -3.04 10.79
N LEU A 49 8.18 -2.26 11.39
CA LEU A 49 6.84 -2.01 10.83
C LEU A 49 6.59 -0.55 10.47
N HIS A 50 7.14 0.39 11.23
CA HIS A 50 6.87 1.82 11.03
C HIS A 50 7.82 2.45 9.98
N VAL A 51 9.11 2.13 10.07
CA VAL A 51 10.15 2.65 9.16
C VAL A 51 9.96 2.25 7.69
N PRO A 52 9.62 1.00 7.31
CA PRO A 52 9.50 0.64 5.90
C PRO A 52 8.28 1.28 5.20
N HIS A 53 7.30 1.78 5.96
CA HIS A 53 6.13 2.46 5.38
C HIS A 53 6.38 3.93 5.05
N SER A 54 7.23 4.63 5.81
CA SER A 54 7.60 6.02 5.48
C SER A 54 8.43 6.10 4.21
N ASP A 55 9.38 5.18 4.01
CA ASP A 55 10.27 5.18 2.83
C ASP A 55 9.52 4.96 1.50
N GLN A 56 8.41 4.22 1.54
CA GLN A 56 7.54 4.01 0.38
C GLN A 56 6.77 5.28 -0.01
N GLN A 57 6.40 6.13 0.96
CA GLN A 57 5.73 7.40 0.68
C GLN A 57 6.70 8.42 0.08
N ASP A 58 7.95 8.47 0.55
CA ASP A 58 8.98 9.36 0.01
C ASP A 58 9.38 9.01 -1.44
N SER A 59 9.37 7.72 -1.78
CA SER A 59 9.63 7.27 -3.16
C SER A 59 8.56 7.72 -4.14
N ASN A 60 7.28 7.74 -3.72
CA ASN A 60 6.17 8.19 -4.57
C ASN A 60 6.20 9.70 -4.84
N HIS A 61 6.71 10.50 -3.90
CA HIS A 61 6.85 11.95 -4.10
C HIS A 61 7.84 12.27 -5.23
N LYS A 62 8.95 11.53 -5.31
CA LYS A 62 9.96 11.72 -6.37
C LYS A 62 9.39 11.43 -7.75
N ILE A 63 8.57 10.38 -7.89
CA ILE A 63 7.93 10.02 -9.17
C ILE A 63 7.01 11.15 -9.65
N GLY A 64 6.22 11.75 -8.75
CA GLY A 64 5.34 12.87 -9.08
C GLY A 64 6.10 14.08 -9.63
N LEU A 65 7.26 14.39 -9.05
CA LEU A 65 8.11 15.50 -9.51
C LEU A 65 8.67 15.26 -10.91
N TRP A 66 9.16 14.06 -11.19
CA TRP A 66 9.64 13.69 -12.53
C TRP A 66 8.53 13.76 -13.58
N PHE A 67 7.32 13.32 -13.24
CA PHE A 67 6.18 13.37 -14.15
C PHE A 67 5.78 14.81 -14.49
N LEU A 68 5.82 15.70 -13.50
CA LEU A 68 5.53 17.12 -13.69
C LEU A 68 6.57 17.80 -14.60
N VAL A 69 7.86 17.49 -14.42
CA VAL A 69 8.93 18.00 -15.30
C VAL A 69 8.73 17.53 -16.75
N ILE A 70 8.46 16.24 -16.96
CA ILE A 70 8.21 15.70 -18.31
C ILE A 70 7.00 16.38 -18.96
N PHE A 71 5.93 16.58 -18.19
CA PHE A 71 4.72 17.24 -18.68
C PHE A 71 5.01 18.68 -19.13
N ILE A 72 5.74 19.46 -18.33
CA ILE A 72 6.13 20.84 -18.69
C ILE A 72 6.95 20.84 -19.99
N VAL A 73 7.92 19.94 -20.12
CA VAL A 73 8.74 19.83 -21.34
C VAL A 73 7.88 19.57 -22.56
N ILE A 74 6.91 18.64 -22.48
CA ILE A 74 6.00 18.34 -23.59
C ILE A 74 5.16 19.56 -23.97
N VAL A 75 4.59 20.27 -22.98
CA VAL A 75 3.76 21.47 -23.23
C VAL A 75 4.58 22.57 -23.91
N VAL A 76 5.81 22.81 -23.44
CA VAL A 76 6.71 23.79 -24.04
C VAL A 76 7.03 23.40 -25.49
N LEU A 77 7.39 22.14 -25.75
CA LEU A 77 7.70 21.67 -27.10
C LEU A 77 6.49 21.79 -28.05
N MET A 78 5.29 21.46 -27.59
CA MET A 78 4.08 21.62 -28.40
C MET A 78 3.75 23.09 -28.65
N GLY A 79 3.95 23.96 -27.66
CA GLY A 79 3.73 25.40 -27.79
C GLY A 79 4.71 26.11 -28.71
N PHE A 80 5.95 25.62 -28.84
CA PHE A 80 6.93 26.11 -29.82
C PHE A 80 6.74 25.54 -31.22
N ALA A 81 6.05 24.40 -31.35
CA ALA A 81 5.77 23.74 -32.64
C ALA A 81 4.53 24.29 -33.36
N PHE A 82 3.73 25.12 -32.69
CA PHE A 82 2.52 25.77 -33.19
C PHE A 82 2.78 27.24 -33.49
#